data_AF-A0A931NTN8-F1
#
_entry.id   AF-A0A931NTN8-F1
#
_cell.length_a   1.000
_cell.length_b   1.000
_cell.length_c   1.000
_cell.angle_alpha   90.00
_cell.angle_beta   90.00
_cell.angle_gamma   90.00
#
_symmetry.space_group_name_H-M   'P 1'
#
loop_
_entity.id
_entity.type
_entity.pdbx_description
1 polymer ?
#
loop_
_entity_poly.entity_id
_entity_poly.type
_entity_poly.pdbx_seq_one_letter_code
_entity_poly.pdbx_strand_id
1 'polypeptide(L)'
;MARTLQLGIISGLAALAGLACDTAQAQLRPDEVLVVYDSRNPDSKTVAEYYAGSAAVPGGVGGLRGARPGVRTFDLATSGQPLAPAGNISYANFVTQIRNPIRTFLTNNSLAQTVRCLVTTKGMPHRVQDTTNPNAGDDPNALITEYSNSDATMAATDAELALLWINLDTGEAGGSGDSLSDGVVQNPYWRQTTPIRAAFNTNIQANKVFLRNGTGPTWLPQGTSTNTYHLNPGDIYLVSRLDGLTVADVEGMIDRARNIYYDTTSMAVLLDESGSNGIADATANLELDNSNTGFPPVWDSDDYETTRDELLADHRFAPAFTQYNAAAGGAQFFVGPRLSWSSGILINQPVVLVASYGANHSGLPSTTGGTSAATIYATSYNYPNGAIFNTIESYNGRDFGGLGQRVGIAQQQASSFIAAGGTFAIGNVWEPLADTVGDNRYLSRNFIRGNLSWGEAAMSAIPALSWQQMALGDPLARAFRSSEDVNHDQRVTVDDLYTWEASPSDVNGDGSVNTADRQFIVDAVRSWERAELTTGRQ
;
A
#
# COMPACT_ATOMS: atom_id res chain seq x y z
N MET A 1 56.49 -40.27 -19.36
CA MET A 1 56.83 -39.98 -17.95
C MET A 1 55.99 -38.79 -17.51
N ALA A 2 55.38 -38.92 -16.33
CA ALA A 2 54.22 -38.19 -15.81
C ALA A 2 54.14 -36.68 -16.10
N ARG A 3 52.98 -36.24 -16.60
CA ARG A 3 52.45 -34.88 -16.47
C ARG A 3 51.31 -34.90 -15.46
N THR A 4 51.38 -33.96 -14.53
CA THR A 4 50.53 -33.76 -13.36
C THR A 4 49.07 -33.50 -13.74
N LEU A 5 48.14 -34.31 -13.21
CA LEU A 5 46.72 -33.97 -13.13
C LEU A 5 46.52 -32.99 -11.96
N GLN A 6 45.86 -31.87 -12.20
CA GLN A 6 45.32 -31.01 -11.14
C GLN A 6 43.79 -31.05 -11.20
N LEU A 7 43.22 -31.38 -10.04
CA LEU A 7 41.80 -31.58 -9.75
C LEU A 7 40.95 -30.35 -10.09
N GLY A 8 39.84 -30.59 -10.81
CA GLY A 8 38.65 -29.76 -10.70
C GLY A 8 37.67 -30.43 -9.75
N ILE A 9 37.41 -29.79 -8.60
CA ILE A 9 36.23 -30.08 -7.77
C ILE A 9 35.50 -28.75 -7.61
N ILE A 10 34.29 -28.72 -8.19
CA ILE A 10 33.27 -27.71 -8.00
C ILE A 10 32.74 -27.89 -6.57
N SER A 11 32.96 -26.89 -5.71
CA SER A 11 32.34 -26.81 -4.40
C SER A 11 31.26 -25.74 -4.46
N GLY A 12 30.01 -26.17 -4.63
CA GLY A 12 28.86 -25.33 -4.33
C GLY A 12 28.78 -25.15 -2.82
N LEU A 13 29.03 -23.92 -2.33
CA LEU A 13 28.59 -23.50 -1.01
C LEU A 13 27.25 -22.79 -1.17
N ALA A 14 26.17 -23.50 -0.85
CA ALA A 14 24.93 -22.88 -0.43
C ALA A 14 25.22 -22.18 0.92
N ALA A 15 25.31 -20.85 0.89
CA ALA A 15 25.32 -20.06 2.11
C ALA A 15 23.87 -20.03 2.63
N LEU A 16 23.56 -20.95 3.55
CA LEU A 16 22.52 -20.75 4.55
C LEU A 16 22.96 -19.60 5.45
N ALA A 17 22.75 -18.37 5.00
CA ALA A 17 22.71 -17.22 5.89
C ALA A 17 21.39 -17.33 6.66
N GLY A 18 21.49 -17.66 7.95
CA GLY A 18 20.36 -17.50 8.86
C GLY A 18 19.85 -16.08 8.75
N LEU A 19 18.62 -15.94 8.26
CA LEU A 19 17.88 -14.70 8.23
C LEU A 19 17.65 -14.29 9.69
N ALA A 20 18.58 -13.51 10.25
CA ALA A 20 18.23 -12.65 11.38
C ALA A 20 17.17 -11.68 10.85
N CYS A 21 15.91 -11.98 11.14
CA CYS A 21 14.80 -11.10 10.82
C CYS A 21 14.94 -9.89 11.74
N ASP A 22 15.54 -8.80 11.25
CA ASP A 22 15.36 -7.49 11.86
C ASP A 22 13.86 -7.15 11.71
N THR A 23 13.05 -7.54 12.70
CA THR A 23 11.62 -7.25 12.69
C THR A 23 11.44 -5.76 12.97
N ALA A 24 11.26 -5.00 11.91
CA ALA A 24 10.96 -3.59 12.04
C ALA A 24 9.63 -3.38 12.74
N GLN A 25 9.65 -2.58 13.80
CA GLN A 25 8.47 -2.19 14.55
C GLN A 25 7.85 -0.94 13.93
N ALA A 26 6.54 -0.92 13.74
CA ALA A 26 5.81 0.30 13.36
C ALA A 26 6.08 1.41 14.36
N GLN A 27 6.53 2.56 13.89
CA GLN A 27 6.82 3.69 14.77
C GLN A 27 6.00 4.93 14.44
N LEU A 28 5.20 4.93 13.37
CA LEU A 28 4.27 6.02 13.06
C LEU A 28 3.27 6.23 14.22
N ARG A 29 3.20 7.48 14.71
CA ARG A 29 2.38 7.85 15.87
C ARG A 29 1.20 8.76 15.49
N PRO A 30 0.12 8.80 16.30
CA PRO A 30 -0.98 9.73 16.06
C PRO A 30 -0.55 11.19 15.89
N ASP A 31 0.37 11.69 16.74
CA ASP A 31 0.82 13.09 16.69
C ASP A 31 1.68 13.45 15.47
N GLU A 32 2.03 12.46 14.65
CA GLU A 32 2.76 12.60 13.38
C GLU A 32 1.83 12.48 12.15
N VAL A 33 0.53 12.25 12.38
CA VAL A 33 -0.49 12.18 11.34
C VAL A 33 -1.22 13.51 11.25
N LEU A 34 -1.35 14.04 10.03
CA LEU A 34 -2.21 15.17 9.70
C LEU A 34 -3.39 14.72 8.85
N VAL A 35 -4.59 14.79 9.42
CA VAL A 35 -5.85 14.57 8.72
C VAL A 35 -6.23 15.85 7.99
N VAL A 36 -6.18 15.82 6.66
CA VAL A 36 -6.61 16.89 5.78
C VAL A 36 -8.06 16.61 5.37
N TYR A 37 -8.92 17.59 5.63
CA TYR A 37 -10.34 17.51 5.30
C TYR A 37 -10.85 18.88 4.86
N ASP A 38 -12.04 18.94 4.29
CA ASP A 38 -12.69 20.20 3.92
C ASP A 38 -14.08 20.25 4.54
N SER A 39 -14.27 21.13 5.53
CA SER A 39 -15.54 21.22 6.27
C SER A 39 -16.73 21.68 5.43
N ARG A 40 -16.50 22.20 4.22
CA ARG A 40 -17.55 22.52 3.25
C ARG A 40 -18.16 21.28 2.62
N ASN A 41 -17.45 20.15 2.65
CA ASN A 41 -17.97 18.83 2.29
C ASN A 41 -18.40 18.09 3.58
N PRO A 42 -19.71 17.83 3.77
CA PRO A 42 -20.21 17.17 4.98
C PRO A 42 -19.61 15.77 5.23
N ASP A 43 -19.37 14.99 4.18
CA ASP A 43 -18.79 13.65 4.30
C ASP A 43 -17.34 13.74 4.78
N SER A 44 -16.56 14.66 4.21
CA SER A 44 -15.17 14.93 4.59
C SER A 44 -15.06 15.33 6.07
N LYS A 45 -15.93 16.23 6.53
CA LYS A 45 -16.02 16.62 7.94
C LYS A 45 -16.38 15.44 8.84
N THR A 46 -17.40 14.65 8.47
CA THR A 46 -17.88 13.53 9.28
C THR A 46 -16.79 12.47 9.45
N VAL A 47 -16.06 12.14 8.38
CA VAL A 47 -14.92 11.21 8.43
C VAL A 47 -13.81 11.76 9.32
N ALA A 48 -13.49 13.06 9.22
CA ALA A 48 -12.49 13.68 10.09
C ALA A 48 -12.90 13.63 11.58
N GLU A 49 -14.18 13.85 11.91
CA GLU A 49 -14.70 13.74 13.29
C GLU A 49 -14.64 12.30 13.80
N TYR A 50 -15.01 11.33 12.95
CA TYR A 50 -14.97 9.92 13.32
C TYR A 50 -13.54 9.44 13.59
N TYR A 51 -12.59 9.89 12.76
CA TYR A 51 -11.21 9.47 12.87
C TYR A 51 -10.44 10.22 13.97
N ALA A 52 -10.46 11.56 13.97
CA ALA A 52 -9.69 12.38 14.90
C ALA A 52 -10.41 12.69 16.23
N GLY A 53 -11.74 12.61 16.22
CA GLY A 53 -12.61 13.04 17.32
C GLY A 53 -13.19 14.42 17.09
N SER A 54 -14.44 14.63 17.50
CA SER A 54 -15.17 15.87 17.23
C SER A 54 -14.55 17.10 17.91
N ALA A 55 -13.79 16.89 18.99
CA ALA A 55 -13.07 17.97 19.68
C ALA A 55 -11.84 18.48 18.89
N ALA A 56 -11.27 17.65 18.01
CA ALA A 56 -10.14 18.04 17.16
C ALA A 56 -10.61 18.81 15.92
N VAL A 57 -11.87 18.65 15.51
CA VAL A 57 -12.47 19.27 14.31
C VAL A 57 -13.21 20.55 14.70
N PRO A 58 -12.78 21.75 14.24
CA PRO A 58 -13.52 22.99 14.42
C PRO A 58 -15.02 22.90 14.06
N GLY A 59 -15.87 23.33 14.99
CA GLY A 59 -17.32 23.22 14.84
C GLY A 59 -17.85 21.79 14.85
N GLY A 60 -17.07 20.84 15.37
CA GLY A 60 -17.49 19.46 15.51
C GLY A 60 -18.54 19.26 16.59
N VAL A 61 -19.48 18.36 16.32
CA VAL A 61 -20.66 18.13 17.17
C VAL A 61 -20.58 16.71 17.73
N GLY A 62 -21.07 16.49 18.96
CA GLY A 62 -21.37 15.13 19.43
C GLY A 62 -20.35 14.46 20.36
N GLY A 63 -19.28 15.13 20.77
CA GLY A 63 -18.38 14.62 21.83
C GLY A 63 -17.68 13.29 21.49
N LEU A 64 -17.51 12.99 20.20
CA LEU A 64 -16.83 11.79 19.73
C LEU A 64 -15.36 11.84 20.12
N ARG A 65 -14.86 10.77 20.74
CA ARG A 65 -13.44 10.63 21.10
C ARG A 65 -12.53 10.49 19.88
N GLY A 66 -13.07 10.01 18.76
CA GLY A 66 -12.30 9.64 17.58
C GLY A 66 -11.73 8.22 17.69
N ALA A 67 -11.60 7.55 16.55
CA ALA A 67 -10.93 6.24 16.45
C ALA A 67 -9.42 6.33 16.73
N ARG A 68 -8.79 7.44 16.35
CA ARG A 68 -7.37 7.76 16.58
C ARG A 68 -7.25 9.12 17.27
N PRO A 69 -7.59 9.21 18.57
CA PRO A 69 -7.41 10.46 19.31
C PRO A 69 -5.93 10.87 19.32
N GLY A 70 -5.67 12.16 19.14
CA GLY A 70 -4.31 12.72 19.14
C GLY A 70 -3.69 12.92 17.76
N VAL A 71 -4.36 12.51 16.69
CA VAL A 71 -4.02 12.97 15.33
C VAL A 71 -4.25 14.46 15.19
N ARG A 72 -3.49 15.09 14.29
CA ARG A 72 -3.67 16.51 13.95
C ARG A 72 -4.69 16.63 12.84
N THR A 73 -5.32 17.78 12.73
CA THR A 73 -6.32 18.05 11.68
C THR A 73 -6.04 19.38 10.99
N PHE A 74 -6.27 19.46 9.69
CA PHE A 74 -6.27 20.69 8.92
C PHE A 74 -7.52 20.77 8.04
N ASP A 75 -8.27 21.85 8.20
CA ASP A 75 -9.46 22.15 7.41
C ASP A 75 -9.09 23.03 6.21
N LEU A 76 -9.21 22.50 5.00
CA LEU A 76 -8.97 23.24 3.76
C LEU A 76 -9.91 24.44 3.60
N ALA A 77 -11.09 24.44 4.22
CA ALA A 77 -12.00 25.58 4.18
C ALA A 77 -11.38 26.85 4.79
N THR A 78 -10.42 26.71 5.73
CA THR A 78 -9.74 27.86 6.35
C THR A 78 -8.59 28.42 5.50
N SER A 79 -8.25 27.78 4.38
CA SER A 79 -7.17 28.24 3.50
C SER A 79 -7.53 29.46 2.63
N GLY A 80 -8.83 29.78 2.54
CA GLY A 80 -9.35 30.82 1.64
C GLY A 80 -9.46 30.39 0.16
N GLN A 81 -9.05 29.16 -0.18
CA GLN A 81 -9.19 28.60 -1.52
C GLN A 81 -10.60 28.03 -1.74
N PRO A 82 -11.11 27.94 -2.99
CA PRO A 82 -12.36 27.27 -3.31
C PRO A 82 -12.40 25.80 -2.85
N LEU A 83 -13.60 25.22 -2.77
CA LEU A 83 -13.76 23.78 -2.52
C LEU A 83 -13.24 23.01 -3.74
N ALA A 84 -12.28 22.12 -3.49
CA ALA A 84 -11.80 21.20 -4.51
C ALA A 84 -12.92 20.21 -4.89
N PRO A 85 -13.14 19.95 -6.19
CA PRO A 85 -14.12 18.95 -6.62
C PRO A 85 -13.73 17.55 -6.14
N ALA A 86 -14.72 16.70 -5.84
CA ALA A 86 -14.49 15.29 -5.61
C ALA A 86 -14.13 14.58 -6.93
N GLY A 87 -13.40 13.47 -6.85
CA GLY A 87 -12.97 12.72 -8.03
C GLY A 87 -11.75 13.34 -8.70
N ASN A 88 -11.99 14.09 -9.77
CA ASN A 88 -10.95 14.69 -10.61
C ASN A 88 -10.63 16.12 -10.19
N ILE A 89 -9.36 16.50 -10.23
CA ILE A 89 -8.88 17.87 -10.09
C ILE A 89 -7.84 18.16 -11.16
N SER A 90 -7.87 19.36 -11.78
CA SER A 90 -6.78 19.76 -12.68
C SER A 90 -5.48 19.96 -11.90
N TYR A 91 -4.34 19.76 -12.55
CA TYR A 91 -3.03 19.96 -11.91
C TYR A 91 -2.90 21.34 -11.25
N ALA A 92 -3.24 22.41 -11.97
CA ALA A 92 -3.21 23.78 -11.43
C ALA A 92 -4.11 23.98 -10.19
N ASN A 93 -5.28 23.34 -10.17
CA ASN A 93 -6.17 23.39 -9.00
C ASN A 93 -5.66 22.53 -7.85
N PHE A 94 -5.03 21.38 -8.11
CA PHE A 94 -4.36 20.59 -7.07
C PHE A 94 -3.29 21.42 -6.37
N VAL A 95 -2.45 22.12 -7.14
CA VAL A 95 -1.41 23.00 -6.60
C VAL A 95 -1.99 24.08 -5.70
N THR A 96 -3.00 24.80 -6.21
CA THR A 96 -3.54 25.99 -5.54
C THR A 96 -4.49 25.68 -4.39
N GLN A 97 -5.31 24.62 -4.51
CA GLN A 97 -6.40 24.30 -3.58
C GLN A 97 -6.03 23.22 -2.56
N ILE A 98 -4.96 22.43 -2.79
CA ILE A 98 -4.58 21.32 -1.91
C ILE A 98 -3.12 21.42 -1.48
N ARG A 99 -2.17 21.29 -2.41
CA ARG A 99 -0.72 21.22 -2.11
C ARG A 99 -0.22 22.43 -1.34
N ASN A 100 -0.45 23.64 -1.88
CA ASN A 100 0.03 24.87 -1.26
C ASN A 100 -0.65 25.16 0.09
N PRO A 101 -1.98 25.01 0.25
CA PRO A 101 -2.63 25.10 1.56
C PRO A 101 -2.02 24.19 2.63
N ILE A 102 -1.74 22.92 2.31
CA ILE A 102 -1.11 21.98 3.25
C ILE A 102 0.31 22.45 3.61
N ARG A 103 1.13 22.84 2.63
CA ARG A 103 2.47 23.40 2.88
C ARG A 103 2.42 24.62 3.80
N THR A 104 1.51 25.56 3.53
CA THR A 104 1.33 26.76 4.35
C THR A 104 0.95 26.39 5.78
N PHE A 105 0.02 25.45 5.96
CA PHE A 105 -0.36 24.98 7.28
C PHE A 105 0.82 24.34 8.03
N LEU A 106 1.57 23.45 7.38
CA LEU A 106 2.73 22.78 7.98
C LEU A 106 3.83 23.78 8.36
N THR A 107 4.14 24.75 7.50
CA THR A 107 5.13 25.79 7.78
C THR A 107 4.70 26.68 8.94
N ASN A 108 3.48 27.22 8.89
CA ASN A 108 2.99 28.16 9.90
C ASN A 108 2.90 27.55 11.31
N ASN A 109 2.73 26.22 11.38
CA ASN A 109 2.65 25.49 12.65
C ASN A 109 3.96 24.76 13.01
N SER A 110 5.04 24.94 12.23
CA SER A 110 6.34 24.26 12.44
C SER A 110 6.21 22.72 12.48
N LEU A 111 5.33 22.18 11.64
CA LEU A 111 5.00 20.76 11.61
C LEU A 111 5.70 19.98 10.50
N ALA A 112 6.41 20.64 9.57
CA ALA A 112 7.00 19.99 8.39
C ALA A 112 7.88 18.77 8.75
N GLN A 113 8.63 18.86 9.86
CA GLN A 113 9.49 17.77 10.36
C GLN A 113 8.82 16.91 11.46
N THR A 114 7.65 17.30 11.95
CA THR A 114 6.89 16.52 12.95
C THR A 114 5.91 15.57 12.28
N VAL A 115 5.17 16.06 11.29
CA VAL A 115 4.26 15.22 10.51
C VAL A 115 5.10 14.26 9.65
N ARG A 116 4.69 13.00 9.62
CA ARG A 116 5.26 11.94 8.78
C ARG A 116 4.23 11.34 7.84
N CYS A 117 2.93 11.51 8.14
CA CYS A 117 1.86 10.97 7.35
C CYS A 117 0.74 11.99 7.13
N LEU A 118 0.26 12.08 5.89
CA LEU A 118 -0.94 12.83 5.51
C LEU A 118 -2.10 11.85 5.33
N VAL A 119 -3.26 12.20 5.86
CA VAL A 119 -4.50 11.44 5.68
C VAL A 119 -5.51 12.30 4.96
N THR A 120 -5.93 11.90 3.76
CA THR A 120 -7.03 12.55 3.04
C THR A 120 -8.36 11.90 3.39
N THR A 121 -9.47 12.64 3.29
CA THR A 121 -10.80 12.16 3.70
C THR A 121 -11.76 12.12 2.52
N LYS A 122 -12.81 11.28 2.64
CA LYS A 122 -13.90 11.13 1.68
C LYS A 122 -14.37 12.47 1.14
N GLY A 123 -14.48 12.54 -0.18
CA GLY A 123 -14.99 13.72 -0.88
C GLY A 123 -13.92 14.74 -1.28
N MET A 124 -12.66 14.52 -0.90
CA MET A 124 -11.51 15.17 -1.54
C MET A 124 -11.20 14.50 -2.89
N PRO A 125 -10.66 15.22 -3.88
CA PRO A 125 -10.23 14.59 -5.14
C PRO A 125 -9.13 13.57 -4.88
N HIS A 126 -9.12 12.50 -5.66
CA HIS A 126 -8.10 11.45 -5.65
C HIS A 126 -7.33 11.37 -6.98
N ARG A 127 -7.76 12.11 -8.00
CA ARG A 127 -7.21 12.06 -9.36
C ARG A 127 -6.75 13.43 -9.82
N VAL A 128 -5.45 13.63 -9.90
CA VAL A 128 -4.86 14.76 -10.63
C VAL A 128 -4.92 14.44 -12.12
N GLN A 129 -5.53 15.34 -12.88
CA GLN A 129 -5.66 15.21 -14.32
C GLN A 129 -4.39 15.68 -15.01
N ASP A 130 -4.12 15.01 -16.13
CA ASP A 130 -3.07 15.41 -17.06
C ASP A 130 -3.28 16.83 -17.61
N THR A 131 -2.19 17.54 -17.84
CA THR A 131 -2.14 18.96 -18.17
C THR A 131 -2.63 19.26 -19.58
N THR A 132 -2.43 18.36 -20.54
CA THR A 132 -2.79 18.55 -21.95
C THR A 132 -3.98 17.68 -22.37
N ASN A 133 -4.15 16.51 -21.73
CA ASN A 133 -5.20 15.54 -22.02
C ASN A 133 -5.85 14.99 -20.73
N PRO A 134 -6.79 15.74 -20.12
CA PRO A 134 -7.25 15.52 -18.74
C PRO A 134 -7.84 14.15 -18.39
N ASN A 135 -8.12 13.29 -19.38
CA ASN A 135 -8.67 11.95 -19.19
C ASN A 135 -7.85 10.86 -19.90
N ALA A 136 -6.61 11.12 -20.32
CA ALA A 136 -5.80 10.12 -21.01
C ALA A 136 -5.57 8.86 -20.14
N GLY A 137 -5.44 9.01 -18.82
CA GLY A 137 -5.22 7.88 -17.92
C GLY A 137 -6.44 6.97 -17.75
N ASP A 138 -7.55 7.35 -18.35
CA ASP A 138 -8.83 6.66 -18.31
C ASP A 138 -8.95 5.74 -19.56
N ASP A 139 -8.04 5.84 -20.52
CA ASP A 139 -7.93 5.00 -21.72
C ASP A 139 -6.50 4.44 -21.85
N PRO A 140 -6.28 3.11 -21.84
CA PRO A 140 -4.93 2.55 -21.89
C PRO A 140 -4.10 3.00 -23.10
N ASN A 141 -4.71 3.20 -24.27
CA ASN A 141 -3.98 3.63 -25.47
C ASN A 141 -3.62 5.12 -25.39
N ALA A 142 -4.50 5.93 -24.82
CA ALA A 142 -4.20 7.35 -24.59
C ALA A 142 -3.08 7.49 -23.55
N LEU A 143 -3.13 6.74 -22.43
CA LEU A 143 -2.03 6.72 -21.46
C LEU A 143 -0.72 6.27 -22.11
N ILE A 144 -0.71 5.18 -22.88
CA ILE A 144 0.50 4.72 -23.59
C ILE A 144 1.03 5.80 -24.54
N THR A 145 0.14 6.60 -25.14
CA THR A 145 0.53 7.73 -26.00
C THR A 145 1.24 8.82 -25.18
N GLU A 146 0.65 9.27 -24.07
CA GLU A 146 1.28 10.28 -23.21
C GLU A 146 2.61 9.78 -22.62
N TYR A 147 2.63 8.52 -22.16
CA TYR A 147 3.85 7.84 -21.70
C TYR A 147 4.93 7.84 -22.80
N SER A 148 4.58 7.44 -24.03
CA SER A 148 5.52 7.39 -25.16
C SER A 148 6.05 8.77 -25.54
N ASN A 149 5.22 9.79 -25.37
CA ASN A 149 5.59 11.20 -25.57
C ASN A 149 6.35 11.80 -24.38
N SER A 150 6.50 11.07 -23.27
CA SER A 150 7.06 11.59 -22.03
C SER A 150 6.31 12.81 -21.49
N ASP A 151 4.98 12.82 -21.60
CA ASP A 151 4.09 13.94 -21.22
C ASP A 151 2.93 13.45 -20.32
N ALA A 152 3.10 12.29 -19.68
CA ALA A 152 2.06 11.71 -18.83
C ALA A 152 2.11 12.36 -17.44
N THR A 153 1.24 13.33 -17.19
CA THR A 153 1.21 14.11 -15.93
C THR A 153 0.05 13.74 -15.00
N MET A 154 -0.84 12.84 -15.41
CA MET A 154 -1.90 12.34 -14.53
C MET A 154 -1.32 11.48 -13.40
N ALA A 155 -1.83 11.72 -12.18
CA ALA A 155 -1.39 11.01 -10.99
C ALA A 155 -2.54 10.86 -9.99
N ALA A 156 -2.36 9.99 -9.01
CA ALA A 156 -3.10 10.03 -7.76
C ALA A 156 -2.73 11.29 -6.96
N THR A 157 -3.74 11.96 -6.42
CA THR A 157 -3.54 13.08 -5.49
C THR A 157 -2.65 12.66 -4.32
N ASP A 158 -2.81 11.41 -3.86
CA ASP A 158 -2.06 10.84 -2.75
C ASP A 158 -0.56 10.65 -3.08
N ALA A 159 -0.24 10.20 -4.30
CA ALA A 159 1.15 10.04 -4.77
C ALA A 159 1.87 11.39 -4.95
N GLU A 160 1.14 12.40 -5.41
CA GLU A 160 1.61 13.80 -5.49
C GLU A 160 1.87 14.39 -4.10
N LEU A 161 0.97 14.14 -3.14
CA LEU A 161 1.13 14.57 -1.76
C LEU A 161 2.29 13.89 -1.03
N ALA A 162 2.70 12.69 -1.43
CA ALA A 162 3.89 12.04 -0.88
C ALA A 162 5.15 12.88 -1.14
N LEU A 163 5.20 13.55 -2.30
CA LEU A 163 6.25 14.47 -2.72
C LEU A 163 5.91 15.92 -2.39
N LEU A 164 5.16 16.16 -1.30
CA LEU A 164 4.54 17.45 -0.98
C LEU A 164 5.44 18.65 -1.23
N TRP A 165 6.72 18.62 -0.86
CA TRP A 165 7.65 19.76 -0.95
C TRP A 165 8.38 19.92 -2.28
N ILE A 166 8.19 18.98 -3.21
CA ILE A 166 8.77 19.03 -4.54
C ILE A 166 7.76 19.69 -5.48
N ASN A 167 8.19 20.67 -6.26
CA ASN A 167 7.35 21.32 -7.27
C ASN A 167 7.50 20.55 -8.58
N LEU A 168 6.76 19.46 -8.73
CA LEU A 168 6.89 18.56 -9.87
C LEU A 168 6.55 19.26 -11.21
N ASP A 169 5.58 20.17 -11.18
CA ASP A 169 5.13 21.04 -12.27
C ASP A 169 6.10 22.18 -12.66
N THR A 170 7.29 22.26 -12.06
CA THR A 170 8.22 23.35 -12.40
C THR A 170 8.73 23.18 -13.83
N GLY A 171 8.34 24.10 -14.72
CA GLY A 171 8.77 24.08 -16.12
C GLY A 171 7.75 23.43 -17.06
N GLU A 172 6.69 22.85 -16.52
CA GLU A 172 5.62 22.16 -17.25
C GLU A 172 4.97 23.06 -18.31
N ALA A 173 5.07 22.63 -19.58
CA ALA A 173 4.53 23.35 -20.72
C ALA A 173 3.81 22.43 -21.74
N GLY A 174 3.46 21.20 -21.34
CA GLY A 174 2.88 20.17 -22.21
C GLY A 174 3.88 19.62 -23.22
N GLY A 175 5.16 19.59 -22.85
CA GLY A 175 6.26 19.16 -23.69
C GLY A 175 7.00 17.96 -23.08
N SER A 176 7.45 17.05 -23.94
CA SER A 176 8.16 15.83 -23.56
C SER A 176 9.26 16.01 -22.50
N GLY A 177 9.01 15.56 -21.27
CA GLY A 177 9.98 15.47 -20.18
C GLY A 177 10.48 16.84 -19.72
N ASP A 178 9.63 17.86 -19.82
CA ASP A 178 9.96 19.24 -19.47
C ASP A 178 9.73 19.54 -17.97
N SER A 179 9.04 18.65 -17.26
CA SER A 179 8.78 18.72 -15.83
C SER A 179 9.01 17.38 -15.12
N LEU A 180 9.04 17.40 -13.78
CA LEU A 180 9.09 16.16 -13.00
C LEU A 180 7.70 15.52 -12.84
N SER A 181 6.62 16.21 -13.25
CA SER A 181 5.30 15.61 -13.32
C SER A 181 5.16 14.63 -14.49
N ASP A 182 6.05 14.70 -15.49
CA ASP A 182 6.07 13.75 -16.59
C ASP A 182 6.56 12.37 -16.14
N GLY A 183 5.72 11.34 -16.30
CA GLY A 183 6.07 9.97 -15.95
C GLY A 183 5.99 9.72 -14.44
N VAL A 184 7.05 9.16 -13.85
CA VAL A 184 7.03 8.72 -12.45
C VAL A 184 8.29 9.14 -11.69
N VAL A 185 8.17 9.30 -10.38
CA VAL A 185 9.32 9.44 -9.48
C VAL A 185 9.52 8.12 -8.74
N GLN A 186 10.73 7.57 -8.73
CA GLN A 186 10.99 6.36 -7.95
C GLN A 186 10.74 6.62 -6.46
N ASN A 187 9.92 5.76 -5.83
CA ASN A 187 9.65 5.88 -4.41
C ASN A 187 10.90 5.51 -3.59
N PRO A 188 11.49 6.43 -2.81
CA PRO A 188 12.68 6.11 -2.02
C PRO A 188 12.39 5.13 -0.87
N TYR A 189 11.13 5.02 -0.42
CA TYR A 189 10.72 4.12 0.66
C TYR A 189 10.26 2.74 0.18
N TRP A 190 10.21 2.54 -1.14
CA TRP A 190 9.92 1.22 -1.71
C TRP A 190 10.94 0.18 -1.25
N ARG A 191 10.46 -1.05 -1.01
CA ARG A 191 11.23 -2.20 -0.51
C ARG A 191 11.82 -2.05 0.89
N GLN A 192 11.59 -0.91 1.56
CA GLN A 192 12.10 -0.70 2.90
C GLN A 192 11.42 -1.63 3.88
N THR A 193 12.22 -2.30 4.70
CA THR A 193 11.70 -3.11 5.80
C THR A 193 11.63 -2.32 7.09
N THR A 194 12.30 -1.16 7.20
CA THR A 194 12.39 -0.36 8.43
C THR A 194 11.28 0.68 8.55
N PRO A 195 10.87 1.11 9.77
CA PRO A 195 9.81 2.12 9.92
C PRO A 195 10.26 3.48 9.41
N ILE A 196 9.32 4.36 9.08
CA ILE A 196 9.63 5.70 8.51
C ILE A 196 10.48 6.56 9.46
N ARG A 197 10.43 6.28 10.77
CA ARG A 197 11.26 6.94 11.79
C ARG A 197 12.73 6.56 11.75
N ALA A 198 13.09 5.44 11.12
CA ALA A 198 14.49 5.11 10.86
C ALA A 198 15.13 6.10 9.87
N ALA A 199 14.31 6.80 9.07
CA ALA A 199 14.76 7.83 8.16
C ALA A 199 14.64 9.24 8.78
N PHE A 200 15.74 10.00 8.73
CA PHE A 200 15.75 11.41 9.11
C PHE A 200 15.04 12.26 8.06
N ASN A 201 14.22 13.21 8.51
CA ASN A 201 13.47 14.13 7.67
C ASN A 201 13.98 15.58 7.75
N THR A 202 15.24 15.75 8.15
CA THR A 202 15.87 17.08 8.26
C THR A 202 15.90 17.83 6.93
N ASN A 203 15.91 17.10 5.81
CA ASN A 203 15.99 17.64 4.46
C ASN A 203 14.64 17.59 3.71
N ILE A 204 13.51 17.40 4.40
CA ILE A 204 12.18 17.22 3.77
C ILE A 204 11.73 18.41 2.92
N GLN A 205 12.22 19.62 3.23
CA GLN A 205 11.93 20.85 2.46
C GLN A 205 13.08 21.26 1.53
N ALA A 206 14.17 20.49 1.48
CA ALA A 206 15.29 20.80 0.61
C ALA A 206 14.92 20.48 -0.85
N ASN A 207 15.41 21.30 -1.78
CA ASN A 207 15.29 21.01 -3.20
C ASN A 207 15.99 19.67 -3.50
N LYS A 208 15.35 18.84 -4.31
CA LYS A 208 15.87 17.53 -4.70
C LYS A 208 16.28 17.55 -6.16
N VAL A 209 17.27 16.74 -6.51
CA VAL A 209 17.78 16.63 -7.88
C VAL A 209 17.55 15.21 -8.38
N PHE A 210 17.11 15.11 -9.64
CA PHE A 210 16.70 13.85 -10.25
C PHE A 210 17.43 13.62 -11.57
N LEU A 211 17.59 12.34 -11.90
CA LEU A 211 18.03 11.89 -13.20
C LEU A 211 16.84 11.33 -13.98
N ARG A 212 16.67 11.81 -15.22
CA ARG A 212 15.68 11.28 -16.16
C ARG A 212 16.14 9.93 -16.68
N ASN A 213 15.28 8.91 -16.62
CA ASN A 213 15.55 7.59 -17.17
C ASN A 213 14.41 7.15 -18.11
N GLY A 214 14.76 6.82 -19.36
CA GLY A 214 13.83 6.19 -20.31
C GLY A 214 12.74 7.11 -20.89
N THR A 215 11.80 6.47 -21.58
CA THR A 215 10.54 7.02 -22.09
C THR A 215 9.50 7.00 -20.97
N GLY A 216 8.58 7.98 -20.95
CA GLY A 216 7.65 8.18 -19.82
C GLY A 216 8.45 8.21 -18.54
N PRO A 217 9.25 9.25 -18.34
CA PRO A 217 10.52 9.07 -17.66
C PRO A 217 10.33 8.61 -16.22
N THR A 218 11.20 7.70 -15.79
CA THR A 218 11.41 7.47 -14.36
C THR A 218 12.43 8.48 -13.86
N TRP A 219 12.03 9.34 -12.94
CA TRP A 219 12.90 10.27 -12.23
C TRP A 219 13.54 9.58 -11.04
N LEU A 220 14.85 9.39 -11.13
CA LEU A 220 15.65 8.72 -10.10
C LEU A 220 16.33 9.73 -9.19
N PRO A 221 16.33 9.54 -7.86
CA PRO A 221 17.09 10.39 -6.94
C PRO A 221 18.57 10.46 -7.33
N GLN A 222 19.12 11.67 -7.52
CA GLN A 222 20.53 11.83 -7.87
C GLN A 222 21.44 11.87 -6.63
N GLY A 223 22.62 11.28 -6.74
CA GLY A 223 23.66 11.34 -5.70
C GLY A 223 23.55 10.25 -4.64
N THR A 224 24.25 10.43 -3.52
CA THR A 224 24.26 9.47 -2.40
C THR A 224 23.21 9.83 -1.35
N SER A 225 22.71 8.84 -0.61
CA SER A 225 21.69 9.02 0.45
C SER A 225 22.09 10.02 1.56
N THR A 226 23.39 10.23 1.76
CA THR A 226 23.92 11.23 2.70
C THR A 226 23.81 12.68 2.23
N ASN A 227 23.49 12.92 0.95
CA ASN A 227 23.41 14.26 0.36
C ASN A 227 22.03 14.89 0.59
N THR A 228 21.99 16.14 1.04
CA THR A 228 20.77 16.95 1.22
C THR A 228 19.88 17.01 -0.02
N TYR A 229 20.48 16.97 -1.22
CA TYR A 229 19.78 17.05 -2.50
C TYR A 229 19.28 15.70 -3.04
N HIS A 230 19.67 14.59 -2.39
CA HIS A 230 19.13 13.26 -2.69
C HIS A 230 17.75 13.11 -2.03
N LEU A 231 16.80 12.51 -2.75
CA LEU A 231 15.48 12.18 -2.20
C LEU A 231 15.60 10.90 -1.37
N ASN A 232 15.56 11.04 -0.04
CA ASN A 232 15.58 9.90 0.88
C ASN A 232 14.17 9.55 1.38
N PRO A 233 13.95 8.37 2.00
CA PRO A 233 12.67 8.04 2.61
C PRO A 233 12.11 9.07 3.59
N GLY A 234 12.97 9.71 4.37
CA GLY A 234 12.53 10.74 5.32
C GLY A 234 12.15 12.07 4.65
N ASP A 235 12.41 12.23 3.37
CA ASP A 235 12.10 13.45 2.60
C ASP A 235 10.74 13.38 1.91
N ILE A 236 9.98 12.28 2.09
CA ILE A 236 8.59 12.13 1.63
C ILE A 236 7.63 12.07 2.81
N TYR A 237 6.34 12.28 2.54
CA TYR A 237 5.27 11.90 3.46
C TYR A 237 4.71 10.53 3.09
N LEU A 238 4.41 9.71 4.09
CA LEU A 238 3.44 8.63 3.90
C LEU A 238 2.08 9.26 3.61
N VAL A 239 1.29 8.69 2.71
CA VAL A 239 -0.05 9.21 2.43
C VAL A 239 -1.04 8.06 2.43
N SER A 240 -2.17 8.27 3.11
CA SER A 240 -3.29 7.33 3.05
C SER A 240 -4.61 8.07 2.97
N ARG A 241 -5.64 7.38 2.49
CA ARG A 241 -6.97 7.92 2.24
C ARG A 241 -8.02 7.16 3.03
N LEU A 242 -8.90 7.90 3.70
CA LEU A 242 -10.11 7.41 4.35
C LEU A 242 -11.31 7.70 3.44
N ASP A 243 -11.60 6.79 2.52
CA ASP A 243 -12.63 6.96 1.49
C ASP A 243 -13.37 5.64 1.19
N GLY A 244 -14.56 5.76 0.60
CA GLY A 244 -15.53 4.69 0.43
C GLY A 244 -16.75 5.20 -0.33
N LEU A 245 -17.68 4.32 -0.72
CA LEU A 245 -18.90 4.74 -1.43
C LEU A 245 -19.76 5.64 -0.55
N THR A 246 -19.89 5.28 0.72
CA THR A 246 -20.62 6.03 1.75
C THR A 246 -19.72 6.37 2.94
N VAL A 247 -20.15 7.30 3.81
CA VAL A 247 -19.45 7.56 5.08
C VAL A 247 -19.43 6.31 5.96
N ALA A 248 -20.51 5.52 5.99
CA ALA A 248 -20.59 4.29 6.76
C ALA A 248 -19.54 3.24 6.31
N ASP A 249 -19.23 3.18 5.01
CA ASP A 249 -18.16 2.30 4.51
C ASP A 249 -16.80 2.72 5.07
N VAL A 250 -16.55 4.03 5.18
CA VAL A 250 -15.31 4.60 5.74
C VAL A 250 -15.23 4.37 7.25
N GLU A 251 -16.31 4.60 7.99
CA GLU A 251 -16.37 4.32 9.43
C GLU A 251 -16.14 2.83 9.70
N GLY A 252 -16.77 1.96 8.91
CA GLY A 252 -16.54 0.52 8.98
C GLY A 252 -15.09 0.13 8.66
N MET A 253 -14.49 0.74 7.64
CA MET A 253 -13.08 0.55 7.30
C MET A 253 -12.17 0.91 8.49
N ILE A 254 -12.38 2.08 9.10
CA ILE A 254 -11.64 2.54 10.28
C ILE A 254 -11.83 1.59 11.44
N ASP A 255 -13.04 1.10 11.69
CA ASP A 255 -13.33 0.18 12.78
C ASP A 255 -12.61 -1.16 12.63
N ARG A 256 -12.62 -1.71 11.41
CA ARG A 256 -11.92 -2.96 11.07
C ARG A 256 -10.40 -2.81 11.15
N ALA A 257 -9.87 -1.60 11.11
CA ALA A 257 -8.44 -1.33 11.20
C ALA A 257 -7.88 -1.26 12.65
N ARG A 258 -8.73 -1.35 13.69
CA ARG A 258 -8.29 -1.17 15.09
C ARG A 258 -7.85 -2.45 15.80
N ASN A 259 -8.44 -3.59 15.45
CA ASN A 259 -8.21 -4.88 16.11
C ASN A 259 -7.99 -5.95 15.05
N ILE A 260 -6.83 -5.90 14.41
CA ILE A 260 -6.45 -6.82 13.35
C ILE A 260 -5.74 -8.01 13.96
N TYR A 261 -6.30 -9.20 13.73
CA TYR A 261 -5.76 -10.46 14.19
C TYR A 261 -5.83 -11.45 13.04
N TYR A 262 -4.67 -11.88 12.55
CA TYR A 262 -4.55 -12.90 11.51
C TYR A 262 -4.30 -14.25 12.15
N ASP A 263 -5.31 -15.12 12.05
CA ASP A 263 -5.11 -16.53 12.37
C ASP A 263 -4.31 -17.17 11.24
N THR A 264 -3.08 -17.55 11.56
CA THR A 264 -2.09 -18.06 10.62
C THR A 264 -2.38 -19.47 10.11
N THR A 265 -3.45 -20.09 10.61
CA THR A 265 -3.83 -21.48 10.31
C THR A 265 -5.18 -21.60 9.58
N SER A 266 -6.12 -20.67 9.84
CA SER A 266 -7.50 -20.77 9.36
C SER A 266 -7.91 -19.73 8.32
N MET A 267 -7.13 -18.65 8.18
CA MET A 267 -7.35 -17.61 7.15
C MET A 267 -6.54 -17.90 5.89
N ALA A 268 -6.72 -17.08 4.85
CA ALA A 268 -6.02 -17.24 3.58
C ALA A 268 -5.57 -15.91 2.97
N VAL A 269 -4.43 -15.92 2.29
CA VAL A 269 -4.07 -14.97 1.25
C VAL A 269 -4.30 -15.62 -0.11
N LEU A 270 -4.80 -14.83 -1.06
CA LEU A 270 -5.02 -15.25 -2.43
C LEU A 270 -3.97 -14.63 -3.33
N LEU A 271 -3.33 -15.47 -4.13
CA LEU A 271 -2.39 -15.10 -5.19
C LEU A 271 -2.91 -15.76 -6.48
N ASP A 272 -3.77 -15.04 -7.19
CA ASP A 272 -4.45 -15.50 -8.41
C ASP A 272 -3.80 -14.93 -9.66
N GLU A 273 -2.95 -15.75 -10.26
CA GLU A 273 -2.01 -15.36 -11.30
C GLU A 273 -2.34 -16.10 -12.59
N SER A 274 -2.90 -15.40 -13.57
CA SER A 274 -3.50 -16.08 -14.71
C SER A 274 -2.46 -16.49 -15.75
N GLY A 275 -2.28 -17.79 -15.93
CA GLY A 275 -1.54 -18.35 -17.06
C GLY A 275 -0.03 -18.22 -16.92
N SER A 276 0.47 -18.22 -15.68
CA SER A 276 1.89 -18.21 -15.37
C SER A 276 2.50 -19.62 -15.42
N ASN A 277 3.83 -19.67 -15.41
CA ASN A 277 4.61 -20.89 -15.35
C ASN A 277 4.77 -21.46 -13.93
N GLY A 278 4.40 -20.69 -12.90
CA GLY A 278 4.39 -21.08 -11.49
C GLY A 278 5.75 -21.07 -10.80
N ILE A 279 6.78 -20.49 -11.42
CA ILE A 279 8.16 -20.49 -10.94
C ILE A 279 8.58 -19.04 -10.72
N ALA A 280 9.09 -18.70 -9.53
CA ALA A 280 9.67 -17.39 -9.24
C ALA A 280 10.90 -17.12 -10.13
N ASP A 281 10.68 -16.47 -11.27
CA ASP A 281 11.72 -16.23 -12.26
C ASP A 281 12.66 -15.10 -11.83
N ALA A 282 13.97 -15.33 -11.96
CA ALA A 282 14.99 -14.35 -11.61
C ALA A 282 15.08 -13.17 -12.61
N THR A 283 14.39 -13.28 -13.75
CA THR A 283 14.39 -12.30 -14.83
C THR A 283 12.98 -12.07 -15.32
N ALA A 284 12.69 -10.85 -15.73
CA ALA A 284 11.43 -10.49 -16.35
C ALA A 284 11.07 -11.40 -17.54
N ASN A 285 9.77 -11.70 -17.66
CA ASN A 285 9.20 -12.58 -18.66
C ASN A 285 7.90 -11.97 -19.24
N LEU A 286 6.93 -12.80 -19.65
CA LEU A 286 5.67 -12.34 -20.25
C LEU A 286 4.48 -12.34 -19.27
N GLU A 287 4.71 -12.71 -18.01
CA GLU A 287 3.71 -12.63 -16.94
C GLU A 287 3.46 -11.16 -16.59
N LEU A 288 2.23 -10.86 -16.20
CA LEU A 288 1.80 -9.47 -16.06
C LEU A 288 2.53 -8.79 -14.89
N ASP A 289 2.76 -9.50 -13.80
CA ASP A 289 3.51 -9.04 -12.63
C ASP A 289 5.03 -9.07 -12.82
N ASN A 290 5.52 -9.60 -13.94
CA ASN A 290 6.96 -9.75 -14.20
C ASN A 290 7.40 -9.23 -15.59
N SER A 291 6.66 -8.26 -16.14
CA SER A 291 6.85 -7.82 -17.54
C SER A 291 8.08 -6.93 -17.77
N ASN A 292 8.44 -6.04 -16.83
CA ASN A 292 9.55 -5.08 -16.91
C ASN A 292 9.62 -4.33 -18.26
N THR A 293 8.48 -3.81 -18.72
CA THR A 293 8.34 -3.26 -20.08
C THR A 293 8.13 -1.74 -20.14
N GLY A 294 7.52 -1.16 -19.10
CA GLY A 294 7.25 0.27 -18.98
C GLY A 294 8.37 0.99 -18.24
N PHE A 295 8.58 0.65 -16.97
CA PHE A 295 9.46 1.42 -16.10
C PHE A 295 10.52 0.53 -15.43
N PRO A 296 11.62 0.17 -16.12
CA PRO A 296 12.59 -0.76 -15.57
C PRO A 296 13.22 -0.43 -14.22
N PRO A 297 13.47 0.84 -13.85
CA PRO A 297 14.02 1.15 -12.53
C PRO A 297 13.04 0.89 -11.37
N VAL A 298 11.77 0.64 -11.66
CA VAL A 298 10.73 0.33 -10.66
C VAL A 298 10.19 -1.10 -10.79
N TRP A 299 10.90 -1.98 -11.49
CA TRP A 299 10.68 -3.43 -11.47
C TRP A 299 11.53 -4.12 -10.38
N ASP A 300 10.98 -5.11 -9.66
CA ASP A 300 11.69 -5.90 -8.64
C ASP A 300 11.86 -7.38 -9.00
N SER A 301 10.76 -8.11 -9.06
CA SER A 301 10.75 -9.57 -9.16
C SER A 301 9.41 -10.06 -9.69
N ASP A 302 9.35 -11.38 -9.89
CA ASP A 302 8.13 -12.15 -10.09
C ASP A 302 7.27 -12.15 -8.81
N ASP A 303 6.39 -11.15 -8.69
CA ASP A 303 5.78 -10.75 -7.41
C ASP A 303 4.94 -11.87 -6.79
N TYR A 304 4.10 -12.56 -7.57
CA TYR A 304 3.15 -13.53 -7.04
C TYR A 304 3.85 -14.80 -6.53
N GLU A 305 4.74 -15.41 -7.31
CA GLU A 305 5.52 -16.58 -6.91
C GLU A 305 6.51 -16.26 -5.81
N THR A 306 7.19 -15.11 -5.88
CA THR A 306 8.10 -14.69 -4.81
C THR A 306 7.34 -14.50 -3.50
N THR A 307 6.14 -13.89 -3.55
CA THR A 307 5.26 -13.75 -2.38
C THR A 307 4.84 -15.10 -1.83
N ARG A 308 4.42 -16.02 -2.70
CA ARG A 308 4.04 -17.40 -2.35
C ARG A 308 5.19 -18.11 -1.63
N ASP A 309 6.36 -18.11 -2.23
CA ASP A 309 7.53 -18.84 -1.75
C ASP A 309 8.00 -18.29 -0.39
N GLU A 310 8.00 -16.96 -0.23
CA GLU A 310 8.36 -16.33 1.04
C GLU A 310 7.34 -16.60 2.16
N LEU A 311 6.04 -16.72 1.86
CA LEU A 311 5.02 -17.10 2.84
C LEU A 311 5.16 -18.57 3.25
N LEU A 312 5.41 -19.47 2.29
CA LEU A 312 5.58 -20.89 2.57
C LEU A 312 6.87 -21.17 3.38
N ALA A 313 7.92 -20.37 3.16
CA ALA A 313 9.18 -20.47 3.88
C ALA A 313 9.13 -19.85 5.29
N ASP A 314 8.09 -19.08 5.63
CA ASP A 314 7.99 -18.40 6.93
C ASP A 314 7.61 -19.36 8.08
N HIS A 315 6.94 -20.47 7.77
CA HIS A 315 6.57 -21.57 8.69
C HIS A 315 5.67 -21.20 9.89
N ARG A 316 5.53 -19.93 10.28
CA ARG A 316 4.48 -19.47 11.22
C ARG A 316 3.07 -19.61 10.63
N PHE A 317 2.99 -19.57 9.30
CA PHE A 317 1.76 -19.69 8.53
C PHE A 317 1.61 -21.11 7.99
N ALA A 318 0.42 -21.70 8.18
CA ALA A 318 0.13 -23.00 7.61
C ALA A 318 0.17 -22.93 6.07
N PRO A 319 0.57 -23.99 5.36
CA PRO A 319 0.58 -23.98 3.89
C PRO A 319 -0.77 -23.61 3.27
N ALA A 320 -1.88 -23.98 3.93
CA ALA A 320 -3.24 -23.64 3.50
C ALA A 320 -3.59 -22.14 3.66
N PHE A 321 -2.77 -21.37 4.37
CA PHE A 321 -2.89 -19.91 4.41
C PHE A 321 -2.54 -19.30 3.05
N THR A 322 -1.63 -19.90 2.29
CA THR A 322 -1.23 -19.40 0.97
C THR A 322 -2.02 -20.12 -0.13
N GLN A 323 -3.04 -19.48 -0.67
CA GLN A 323 -3.79 -19.99 -1.82
C GLN A 323 -3.22 -19.37 -3.09
N TYR A 324 -2.48 -20.17 -3.85
CA TYR A 324 -1.83 -19.77 -5.09
C TYR A 324 -2.41 -20.54 -6.28
N ASN A 325 -2.72 -19.85 -7.36
CA ASN A 325 -3.16 -20.45 -8.61
C ASN A 325 -2.53 -19.74 -9.81
N ALA A 326 -1.75 -20.50 -10.59
CA ALA A 326 -1.11 -20.04 -11.84
C ALA A 326 -1.99 -20.29 -13.09
N ALA A 327 -3.09 -21.03 -12.96
CA ALA A 327 -3.79 -21.59 -14.11
C ALA A 327 -4.84 -20.61 -14.67
N ALA A 328 -4.89 -20.49 -15.99
CA ALA A 328 -5.93 -19.77 -16.71
C ALA A 328 -7.28 -20.53 -16.74
N GLY A 329 -8.35 -19.81 -17.06
CA GLY A 329 -9.71 -20.30 -17.26
C GLY A 329 -10.64 -19.98 -16.09
N GLY A 330 -11.92 -19.72 -16.38
CA GLY A 330 -12.90 -19.31 -15.35
C GLY A 330 -13.21 -20.35 -14.27
N ALA A 331 -12.77 -21.61 -14.43
CA ALA A 331 -12.86 -22.62 -13.38
C ALA A 331 -11.68 -22.57 -12.39
N GLN A 332 -10.59 -21.88 -12.76
CA GLN A 332 -9.36 -21.72 -11.97
C GLN A 332 -9.36 -20.42 -11.16
N PHE A 333 -10.20 -19.45 -11.53
CA PHE A 333 -10.34 -18.19 -10.82
C PHE A 333 -10.86 -18.40 -9.38
N PHE A 334 -10.24 -17.75 -8.39
CA PHE A 334 -10.72 -17.79 -7.01
C PHE A 334 -12.04 -17.02 -6.84
N VAL A 335 -12.97 -17.60 -6.09
CA VAL A 335 -14.26 -16.99 -5.78
C VAL A 335 -14.67 -17.26 -4.34
N GLY A 336 -15.46 -16.36 -3.75
CA GLY A 336 -15.91 -16.46 -2.36
C GLY A 336 -17.36 -16.95 -2.21
N PRO A 337 -17.74 -17.41 -1.00
CA PRO A 337 -18.99 -18.12 -0.74
C PRO A 337 -20.23 -17.22 -0.61
N ARG A 338 -20.07 -15.90 -0.56
CA ARG A 338 -21.20 -14.97 -0.40
C ARG A 338 -22.04 -14.82 -1.66
N LEU A 339 -21.50 -15.22 -2.81
CA LEU A 339 -22.22 -15.28 -4.09
C LEU A 339 -22.29 -16.73 -4.58
N SER A 340 -23.34 -17.05 -5.33
CA SER A 340 -23.49 -18.36 -5.96
C SER A 340 -22.84 -18.34 -7.34
N TRP A 341 -21.82 -19.18 -7.54
CA TRP A 341 -21.01 -19.23 -8.75
C TRP A 341 -21.33 -20.44 -9.62
N SER A 342 -21.23 -20.30 -10.94
CA SER A 342 -21.36 -21.42 -11.89
C SER A 342 -20.09 -22.25 -12.02
N SER A 343 -18.93 -21.66 -11.70
CA SER A 343 -17.59 -22.25 -11.72
C SER A 343 -16.65 -21.41 -10.86
N GLY A 344 -15.39 -21.82 -10.76
CA GLY A 344 -14.35 -21.14 -9.98
C GLY A 344 -13.93 -21.98 -8.78
N ILE A 345 -12.79 -21.62 -8.19
CA ILE A 345 -12.26 -22.26 -6.99
C ILE A 345 -12.82 -21.54 -5.77
N LEU A 346 -13.69 -22.23 -5.02
CA LEU A 346 -14.36 -21.66 -3.86
C LEU A 346 -13.42 -21.57 -2.66
N ILE A 347 -13.18 -20.35 -2.17
CA ILE A 347 -12.39 -20.08 -0.96
C ILE A 347 -13.33 -19.82 0.22
N ASN A 348 -13.45 -20.79 1.12
CA ASN A 348 -14.33 -20.66 2.29
C ASN A 348 -13.67 -19.96 3.49
N GLN A 349 -12.33 -19.92 3.53
CA GLN A 349 -11.57 -19.24 4.57
C GLN A 349 -11.83 -17.73 4.56
N PRO A 350 -11.72 -17.04 5.71
CA PRO A 350 -11.57 -15.59 5.72
C PRO A 350 -10.32 -15.17 4.94
N VAL A 351 -10.46 -14.20 4.04
CA VAL A 351 -9.40 -13.77 3.11
C VAL A 351 -8.70 -12.51 3.62
N VAL A 352 -7.43 -12.63 3.98
CA VAL A 352 -6.56 -11.54 4.46
C VAL A 352 -6.04 -10.67 3.32
N LEU A 353 -5.68 -11.26 2.17
CA LEU A 353 -5.19 -10.54 0.99
C LEU A 353 -5.88 -11.08 -0.25
N VAL A 354 -6.43 -10.16 -1.05
CA VAL A 354 -6.89 -10.42 -2.41
C VAL A 354 -5.83 -9.84 -3.36
N ALA A 355 -4.91 -10.70 -3.81
CA ALA A 355 -4.05 -10.42 -4.95
C ALA A 355 -4.53 -11.26 -6.13
N SER A 356 -4.88 -10.59 -7.22
CA SER A 356 -5.40 -11.23 -8.42
C SER A 356 -5.08 -10.36 -9.63
N TYR A 357 -4.95 -10.99 -10.80
CA TYR A 357 -5.04 -10.29 -12.08
C TYR A 357 -6.47 -9.79 -12.36
N GLY A 358 -7.46 -10.23 -11.58
CA GLY A 358 -8.84 -9.77 -11.63
C GLY A 358 -9.43 -9.90 -13.02
N ALA A 359 -9.97 -8.82 -13.59
CA ALA A 359 -10.52 -8.89 -14.95
C ALA A 359 -9.48 -9.15 -16.05
N ASN A 360 -8.18 -9.02 -15.76
CA ASN A 360 -7.08 -9.41 -16.67
C ASN A 360 -6.82 -10.93 -16.63
N HIS A 361 -7.48 -11.68 -15.74
CA HIS A 361 -7.41 -13.14 -15.74
C HIS A 361 -8.02 -13.71 -17.02
N SER A 362 -7.28 -14.61 -17.68
CA SER A 362 -7.70 -15.26 -18.92
C SER A 362 -8.84 -16.24 -18.64
N GLY A 363 -10.07 -15.75 -18.79
CA GLY A 363 -11.29 -16.48 -18.49
C GLY A 363 -11.78 -16.21 -17.07
N LEU A 364 -13.07 -15.85 -16.96
CA LEU A 364 -13.71 -15.44 -15.71
C LEU A 364 -14.97 -16.27 -15.47
N PRO A 365 -15.24 -16.72 -14.23
CA PRO A 365 -16.52 -17.33 -13.91
C PRO A 365 -17.64 -16.30 -13.96
N SER A 366 -18.88 -16.80 -13.94
CA SER A 366 -20.05 -15.98 -13.67
C SER A 366 -20.80 -16.52 -12.46
N THR A 367 -21.61 -15.68 -11.83
CA THR A 367 -22.59 -16.14 -10.86
C THR A 367 -23.61 -17.04 -11.56
N THR A 368 -24.35 -17.86 -10.81
CA THR A 368 -25.49 -18.62 -11.34
C THR A 368 -26.55 -17.70 -11.99
N GLY A 369 -26.59 -16.42 -11.60
CA GLY A 369 -27.42 -15.39 -12.21
C GLY A 369 -26.84 -14.73 -13.47
N GLY A 370 -25.65 -15.16 -13.94
CA GLY A 370 -25.02 -14.66 -15.17
C GLY A 370 -24.20 -13.39 -15.01
N THR A 371 -23.91 -12.94 -13.79
CA THR A 371 -23.03 -11.78 -13.56
C THR A 371 -21.57 -12.23 -13.59
N SER A 372 -20.76 -11.64 -14.48
CA SER A 372 -19.33 -11.95 -14.59
C SER A 372 -18.56 -11.57 -13.33
N ALA A 373 -17.57 -12.39 -12.95
CA ALA A 373 -16.67 -12.13 -11.84
C ALA A 373 -15.88 -10.81 -11.97
N ALA A 374 -15.67 -10.32 -13.19
CA ALA A 374 -14.84 -9.14 -13.54
C ALA A 374 -15.02 -7.92 -12.62
N THR A 375 -16.20 -7.73 -12.04
CA THR A 375 -16.54 -6.52 -11.25
C THR A 375 -17.09 -6.81 -9.87
N ILE A 376 -17.21 -8.10 -9.49
CA ILE A 376 -17.88 -8.50 -8.25
C ILE A 376 -17.14 -9.56 -7.44
N TYR A 377 -16.03 -10.11 -7.92
CA TYR A 377 -15.36 -11.20 -7.22
C TYR A 377 -14.91 -10.81 -5.81
N ALA A 378 -14.37 -9.60 -5.63
CA ALA A 378 -13.97 -9.10 -4.31
C ALA A 378 -15.16 -8.72 -3.41
N THR A 379 -16.41 -8.89 -3.85
CA THR A 379 -17.59 -8.78 -2.97
C THR A 379 -18.03 -10.13 -2.41
N SER A 380 -17.45 -11.22 -2.92
CA SER A 380 -17.91 -12.58 -2.65
C SER A 380 -17.24 -13.27 -1.47
N TYR A 381 -16.10 -12.76 -1.00
CA TYR A 381 -15.33 -13.39 0.08
C TYR A 381 -15.79 -12.97 1.48
N ASN A 382 -15.47 -13.82 2.46
CA ASN A 382 -15.53 -13.46 3.87
C ASN A 382 -14.24 -12.73 4.23
N TYR A 383 -14.33 -11.55 4.85
CA TYR A 383 -13.17 -10.74 5.20
C TYR A 383 -12.98 -10.66 6.73
N PRO A 384 -11.78 -10.97 7.24
CA PRO A 384 -11.40 -10.59 8.60
C PRO A 384 -11.12 -9.07 8.67
N ASN A 385 -11.05 -8.55 9.90
CA ASN A 385 -10.46 -7.24 10.15
C ASN A 385 -9.05 -7.19 9.56
N GLY A 386 -8.73 -6.10 8.87
CA GLY A 386 -7.42 -5.92 8.23
C GLY A 386 -7.30 -6.52 6.82
N ALA A 387 -8.36 -7.10 6.24
CA ALA A 387 -8.30 -7.60 4.87
C ALA A 387 -7.84 -6.54 3.86
N ILE A 388 -7.00 -6.95 2.90
CA ILE A 388 -6.29 -6.11 1.93
C ILE A 388 -6.72 -6.46 0.51
N PHE A 389 -6.87 -5.46 -0.35
CA PHE A 389 -7.08 -5.59 -1.79
C PHE A 389 -5.92 -4.91 -2.55
N ASN A 390 -5.16 -5.69 -3.31
CA ASN A 390 -4.07 -5.20 -4.14
C ASN A 390 -3.99 -6.03 -5.42
N THR A 391 -4.61 -5.54 -6.49
CA THR A 391 -4.83 -6.33 -7.71
C THR A 391 -4.20 -5.64 -8.90
N ILE A 392 -3.78 -6.45 -9.88
CA ILE A 392 -3.18 -5.94 -11.13
C ILE A 392 -4.32 -5.71 -12.12
N GLU A 393 -5.13 -4.70 -11.80
CA GLU A 393 -6.30 -4.28 -12.57
C GLU A 393 -6.21 -2.81 -12.92
N SER A 394 -6.64 -2.50 -14.13
CA SER A 394 -6.75 -1.14 -14.62
C SER A 394 -7.74 -0.33 -13.77
N TYR A 395 -7.34 0.87 -13.33
CA TYR A 395 -8.22 1.83 -12.62
C TYR A 395 -9.09 1.21 -11.50
N ASN A 396 -8.58 0.20 -10.77
CA ASN A 396 -9.28 -0.44 -9.65
C ASN A 396 -9.47 0.50 -8.43
N GLY A 397 -8.89 1.70 -8.47
CA GLY A 397 -9.06 2.80 -7.52
C GLY A 397 -9.88 3.98 -8.05
N ARG A 398 -10.62 3.83 -9.16
CA ARG A 398 -11.35 4.94 -9.80
C ARG A 398 -12.64 5.33 -9.09
N ASP A 399 -13.40 4.36 -8.62
CA ASP A 399 -14.79 4.49 -8.15
C ASP A 399 -14.92 5.14 -6.74
N PHE A 400 -14.39 6.35 -6.62
CA PHE A 400 -14.57 7.25 -5.49
C PHE A 400 -15.03 8.62 -6.02
N GLY A 401 -15.48 9.49 -5.12
CA GLY A 401 -15.93 10.85 -5.50
C GLY A 401 -17.08 10.89 -6.51
N GLY A 402 -17.83 9.79 -6.66
CA GLY A 402 -18.95 9.68 -7.60
C GLY A 402 -18.56 9.38 -9.05
N LEU A 403 -17.30 9.03 -9.33
CA LEU A 403 -16.83 8.76 -10.69
C LEU A 403 -17.38 7.46 -11.29
N GLY A 404 -17.71 6.46 -10.46
CA GLY A 404 -18.14 5.15 -10.95
C GLY A 404 -16.99 4.29 -11.48
N GLN A 405 -17.35 3.09 -11.93
CA GLN A 405 -16.49 2.28 -12.79
C GLN A 405 -16.30 2.93 -14.17
N ARG A 406 -15.23 2.56 -14.86
CA ARG A 406 -15.01 2.96 -16.25
C ARG A 406 -16.00 2.23 -17.16
N VAL A 407 -16.87 2.98 -17.84
CA VAL A 407 -17.83 2.42 -18.79
C VAL A 407 -17.09 1.69 -19.92
N GLY A 408 -17.49 0.46 -20.19
CA GLY A 408 -16.95 -0.36 -21.27
C GLY A 408 -15.69 -1.15 -20.93
N ILE A 409 -15.06 -0.89 -19.76
CA ILE A 409 -13.92 -1.68 -19.29
C ILE A 409 -14.20 -2.14 -17.85
N ALA A 410 -14.73 -3.34 -17.75
CA ALA A 410 -15.16 -3.97 -16.51
C ALA A 410 -13.94 -4.34 -15.65
N GLN A 411 -13.84 -3.76 -14.46
CA GLN A 411 -12.76 -3.98 -13.50
C GLN A 411 -13.33 -3.98 -12.08
N GLN A 412 -12.81 -4.81 -11.19
CA GLN A 412 -13.17 -4.74 -9.78
C GLN A 412 -12.66 -3.43 -9.18
N GLN A 413 -13.41 -2.89 -8.22
CA GLN A 413 -13.05 -1.65 -7.55
C GLN A 413 -12.75 -1.87 -6.08
N ALA A 414 -11.73 -1.17 -5.58
CA ALA A 414 -11.40 -1.07 -4.16
C ALA A 414 -12.59 -0.53 -3.35
N SER A 415 -13.37 0.40 -3.91
CA SER A 415 -14.60 0.94 -3.29
C SER A 415 -15.61 -0.18 -2.97
N SER A 416 -15.80 -1.12 -3.89
CA SER A 416 -16.71 -2.25 -3.75
C SER A 416 -16.17 -3.30 -2.79
N PHE A 417 -14.85 -3.51 -2.76
CA PHE A 417 -14.19 -4.34 -1.74
C PHE A 417 -14.38 -3.78 -0.32
N ILE A 418 -14.18 -2.48 -0.13
CA ILE A 418 -14.39 -1.80 1.16
C ILE A 418 -15.86 -1.91 1.59
N ALA A 419 -16.81 -1.63 0.68
CA ALA A 419 -18.24 -1.76 0.95
C ALA A 419 -18.65 -3.22 1.27
N ALA A 420 -17.92 -4.20 0.74
CA ALA A 420 -18.13 -5.61 1.05
C ALA A 420 -17.56 -6.03 2.42
N GLY A 421 -16.86 -5.15 3.15
CA GLY A 421 -16.26 -5.46 4.45
C GLY A 421 -14.74 -5.58 4.45
N GLY A 422 -14.08 -5.25 3.33
CA GLY A 422 -12.63 -5.10 3.26
C GLY A 422 -12.10 -3.94 4.09
N THR A 423 -10.79 -3.90 4.38
CA THR A 423 -10.20 -2.88 5.29
C THR A 423 -9.20 -1.97 4.59
N PHE A 424 -8.31 -2.54 3.78
CA PHE A 424 -7.20 -1.81 3.16
C PHE A 424 -7.14 -2.06 1.67
N ALA A 425 -6.65 -1.09 0.90
CA ALA A 425 -6.36 -1.33 -0.50
C ALA A 425 -5.21 -0.48 -1.01
N ILE A 426 -4.46 -1.00 -1.97
CA ILE A 426 -3.68 -0.17 -2.89
C ILE A 426 -4.45 -0.16 -4.21
N GLY A 427 -4.91 1.02 -4.61
CA GLY A 427 -5.72 1.21 -5.81
C GLY A 427 -5.01 2.09 -6.84
N ASN A 428 -5.22 1.78 -8.10
CA ASN A 428 -4.77 2.57 -9.24
C ASN A 428 -5.91 3.52 -9.66
N VAL A 429 -5.71 4.83 -9.58
CA VAL A 429 -6.78 5.81 -9.89
C VAL A 429 -6.90 6.10 -11.40
N TRP A 430 -5.84 5.78 -12.13
CA TRP A 430 -5.72 5.80 -13.59
C TRP A 430 -5.08 4.47 -14.04
N GLU A 431 -4.89 4.29 -15.35
CA GLU A 431 -4.17 3.13 -15.90
C GLU A 431 -2.71 3.07 -15.39
N PRO A 432 -2.29 2.00 -14.68
CA PRO A 432 -1.00 1.99 -13.99
C PRO A 432 0.20 1.63 -14.87
N LEU A 433 0.05 0.82 -15.91
CA LEU A 433 1.15 -0.01 -16.44
C LEU A 433 1.72 -0.96 -15.36
N ALA A 434 1.95 -2.22 -15.76
CA ALA A 434 2.07 -3.32 -14.80
C ALA A 434 3.22 -3.16 -13.80
N ASP A 435 4.38 -2.68 -14.25
CA ASP A 435 5.59 -2.51 -13.43
C ASP A 435 5.43 -1.52 -12.26
N THR A 436 4.33 -0.75 -12.20
CA THR A 436 4.10 0.24 -11.15
C THR A 436 3.06 -0.19 -10.11
N VAL A 437 2.37 -1.32 -10.34
CA VAL A 437 1.39 -1.82 -9.38
C VAL A 437 2.11 -2.20 -8.08
N GLY A 438 1.48 -1.98 -6.94
CA GLY A 438 2.10 -2.26 -5.64
C GLY A 438 2.44 -3.73 -5.49
N ASP A 439 3.62 -4.04 -4.95
CA ASP A 439 4.08 -5.41 -4.78
C ASP A 439 3.39 -6.10 -3.60
N ASN A 440 2.79 -7.25 -3.85
CA ASN A 440 2.22 -8.10 -2.81
C ASN A 440 3.30 -8.62 -1.86
N ARG A 441 4.53 -8.80 -2.37
CA ARG A 441 5.68 -9.25 -1.60
C ARG A 441 5.94 -8.37 -0.40
N TYR A 442 5.98 -7.05 -0.60
CA TYR A 442 6.26 -6.09 0.47
C TYR A 442 5.05 -5.89 1.40
N LEU A 443 3.82 -5.93 0.89
CA LEU A 443 2.62 -5.95 1.75
C LEU A 443 2.60 -7.17 2.68
N SER A 444 2.86 -8.36 2.10
CA SER A 444 2.92 -9.61 2.83
C SER A 444 4.04 -9.57 3.88
N ARG A 445 5.25 -9.21 3.48
CA ARG A 445 6.42 -9.14 4.37
C ARG A 445 6.23 -8.12 5.48
N ASN A 446 5.82 -6.91 5.17
CA ASN A 446 5.88 -5.78 6.11
C ASN A 446 4.61 -5.64 6.97
N PHE A 447 3.44 -6.05 6.48
CA PHE A 447 2.16 -5.91 7.21
C PHE A 447 1.55 -7.25 7.62
N ILE A 448 1.52 -8.26 6.76
CA ILE A 448 0.88 -9.54 7.11
C ILE A 448 1.79 -10.36 8.03
N ARG A 449 3.09 -10.39 7.74
CA ARG A 449 4.11 -11.16 8.46
C ARG A 449 4.93 -10.32 9.44
N GLY A 450 5.01 -9.01 9.20
CA GLY A 450 5.88 -8.06 9.89
C GLY A 450 5.13 -6.98 10.65
N ASN A 451 5.85 -6.11 11.36
CA ASN A 451 5.24 -5.22 12.35
C ASN A 451 5.11 -3.76 11.89
N LEU A 452 5.25 -3.45 10.60
CA LEU A 452 5.04 -2.08 10.09
C LEU A 452 3.55 -1.70 10.13
N SER A 453 3.29 -0.39 10.24
CA SER A 453 1.91 0.13 10.19
C SER A 453 1.40 0.07 8.75
N TRP A 454 0.09 0.11 8.55
CA TRP A 454 -0.48 0.09 7.20
C TRP A 454 0.12 1.19 6.31
N GLY A 455 0.29 2.42 6.81
CA GLY A 455 0.87 3.51 6.02
C GLY A 455 2.33 3.25 5.61
N GLU A 456 3.12 2.62 6.49
CA GLU A 456 4.51 2.23 6.19
C GLU A 456 4.56 1.04 5.22
N ALA A 457 3.76 0.01 5.46
CA ALA A 457 3.72 -1.18 4.61
C ALA A 457 3.17 -0.89 3.21
N ALA A 458 2.11 -0.09 3.08
CA ALA A 458 1.57 0.29 1.78
C ALA A 458 2.59 1.12 0.99
N MET A 459 3.24 2.10 1.63
CA MET A 459 4.24 2.92 0.94
C MET A 459 5.50 2.11 0.59
N SER A 460 5.90 1.13 1.38
CA SER A 460 7.02 0.24 1.03
C SER A 460 6.70 -0.74 -0.10
N ALA A 461 5.42 -0.97 -0.41
CA ALA A 461 4.97 -1.79 -1.54
C ALA A 461 4.75 -0.99 -2.83
N ILE A 462 4.55 0.33 -2.75
CA ILE A 462 4.35 1.18 -3.93
C ILE A 462 5.72 1.50 -4.56
N PRO A 463 5.98 1.14 -5.83
CA PRO A 463 7.31 1.31 -6.42
C PRO A 463 7.54 2.73 -6.98
N ALA A 464 6.47 3.45 -7.31
CA ALA A 464 6.49 4.75 -7.97
C ALA A 464 5.57 5.78 -7.29
N LEU A 465 6.04 7.02 -7.20
CA LEU A 465 5.29 8.21 -6.79
C LEU A 465 5.03 9.12 -8.01
N SER A 466 4.19 10.14 -7.84
CA SER A 466 3.68 10.96 -8.96
C SER A 466 3.02 10.10 -10.06
N TRP A 467 2.39 9.01 -9.65
CA TRP A 467 1.76 8.03 -10.55
C TRP A 467 0.43 7.57 -9.97
N GLN A 468 -0.06 6.39 -10.33
CA GLN A 468 -1.48 6.06 -10.18
C GLN A 468 -1.89 5.48 -8.84
N GLN A 469 -0.93 5.11 -7.99
CA GLN A 469 -1.19 4.36 -6.77
C GLN A 469 -1.69 5.28 -5.64
N MET A 470 -2.74 4.83 -4.95
CA MET A 470 -3.19 5.40 -3.68
C MET A 470 -3.37 4.29 -2.63
N ALA A 471 -3.01 4.58 -1.38
CA ALA A 471 -3.21 3.67 -0.26
C ALA A 471 -4.48 4.03 0.54
N LEU A 472 -5.47 3.15 0.58
CA LEU A 472 -6.73 3.31 1.31
C LEU A 472 -6.65 2.63 2.68
N GLY A 473 -7.11 3.34 3.72
CA GLY A 473 -7.23 2.82 5.08
C GLY A 473 -6.59 3.68 6.17
N ASP A 474 -6.67 3.19 7.41
CA ASP A 474 -6.05 3.83 8.56
C ASP A 474 -4.53 3.59 8.55
N PRO A 475 -3.67 4.62 8.34
CA PRO A 475 -2.23 4.43 8.26
C PRO A 475 -1.59 3.99 9.58
N LEU A 476 -2.26 4.15 10.72
CA LEU A 476 -1.78 3.76 12.05
C LEU A 476 -2.18 2.33 12.42
N ALA A 477 -2.93 1.63 11.58
CA ALA A 477 -3.33 0.26 11.80
C ALA A 477 -2.12 -0.69 11.81
N ARG A 478 -2.21 -1.74 12.62
CA ARG A 478 -1.16 -2.74 12.81
C ARG A 478 -1.80 -4.09 13.06
N ALA A 479 -1.19 -5.13 12.53
CA ALA A 479 -1.68 -6.50 12.61
C ALA A 479 -0.94 -7.30 13.68
N PHE A 480 -1.66 -8.24 14.28
CA PHE A 480 -1.12 -9.31 15.12
C PHE A 480 -1.38 -10.66 14.48
N ARG A 481 -0.62 -11.68 14.88
CA ARG A 481 -0.81 -13.06 14.42
C ARG A 481 -1.11 -13.99 15.59
N SER A 482 -1.87 -15.05 15.31
CA SER A 482 -2.09 -16.12 16.28
C SER A 482 -0.80 -16.81 16.74
N SER A 483 0.28 -16.79 15.94
CA SER A 483 1.59 -17.30 16.37
C SER A 483 2.25 -16.47 17.48
N GLU A 484 1.82 -15.21 17.65
CA GLU A 484 2.34 -14.28 18.66
C GLU A 484 1.51 -14.28 19.96
N ASP A 485 0.31 -14.89 19.91
CA ASP A 485 -0.70 -14.98 20.99
C ASP A 485 -0.57 -16.34 21.69
N VAL A 486 0.40 -16.43 22.60
CA VAL A 486 0.79 -17.68 23.27
C VAL A 486 -0.26 -18.13 24.28
N ASN A 487 -0.99 -17.19 24.87
CA ASN A 487 -2.03 -17.51 25.84
C ASN A 487 -3.42 -17.79 25.21
N HIS A 488 -3.56 -17.56 23.89
CA HIS A 488 -4.76 -17.76 23.08
C HIS A 488 -5.96 -16.89 23.50
N ASP A 489 -5.72 -15.67 23.95
CA ASP A 489 -6.75 -14.70 24.34
C ASP A 489 -7.14 -13.70 23.22
N GLN A 490 -6.57 -13.90 22.02
CA GLN A 490 -6.74 -13.05 20.83
C GLN A 490 -6.14 -11.65 20.97
N ARG A 491 -5.17 -11.49 21.87
CA ARG A 491 -4.38 -10.28 22.05
C ARG A 491 -2.91 -10.68 22.14
N VAL A 492 -2.05 -9.74 21.78
CA VAL A 492 -0.60 -9.90 21.94
C VAL A 492 -0.14 -8.84 22.94
N THR A 493 0.15 -9.28 24.15
CA THR A 493 0.46 -8.44 25.31
C THR A 493 1.62 -9.02 26.11
N VAL A 494 2.01 -8.34 27.20
CA VAL A 494 3.05 -8.84 28.10
C VAL A 494 2.69 -10.21 28.73
N ASP A 495 1.40 -10.55 28.80
CA ASP A 495 0.96 -11.84 29.34
C ASP A 495 1.35 -13.01 28.42
N ASP A 496 1.48 -12.79 27.11
CA ASP A 496 2.01 -13.78 26.15
C ASP A 496 3.48 -14.07 26.40
N LEU A 497 4.26 -13.01 26.65
CA LEU A 497 5.66 -13.16 27.02
C LEU A 497 5.80 -13.94 28.34
N TYR A 498 5.00 -13.64 29.36
CA TYR A 498 5.02 -14.40 30.61
C TYR A 498 4.58 -15.86 30.43
N THR A 499 3.59 -16.10 29.59
CA THR A 499 3.11 -17.45 29.28
C THR A 499 4.19 -18.26 28.57
N TRP A 500 4.87 -17.65 27.60
CA TRP A 500 6.01 -18.27 26.91
C TRP A 500 7.18 -18.55 27.85
N GLU A 501 7.55 -17.60 28.73
CA GLU A 501 8.64 -17.81 29.70
C GLU A 501 8.33 -18.97 30.67
N ALA A 502 7.05 -19.20 30.98
CA ALA A 502 6.62 -20.31 31.81
C ALA A 502 6.61 -21.66 31.07
N SER A 503 6.35 -21.65 29.76
CA SER A 503 6.32 -22.84 28.90
C SER A 503 6.80 -22.51 27.48
N PRO A 504 8.13 -22.45 27.24
CA PRO A 504 8.68 -22.04 25.95
C PRO A 504 8.22 -22.93 24.79
N SER A 505 7.85 -22.31 23.69
CA SER A 505 7.43 -22.96 22.43
C SER A 505 8.08 -22.28 21.22
N ASP A 506 8.11 -22.98 20.10
CA ASP A 506 8.55 -22.42 18.82
C ASP A 506 7.43 -21.55 18.25
N VAL A 507 7.64 -20.24 18.27
CA VAL A 507 6.66 -19.22 17.84
C VAL A 507 7.10 -18.50 16.57
N ASN A 508 8.40 -18.59 16.23
CA ASN A 508 8.94 -18.03 15.00
C ASN A 508 8.93 -19.05 13.83
N GLY A 509 8.62 -20.31 14.09
CA GLY A 509 8.50 -21.38 13.09
C GLY A 509 9.85 -21.96 12.62
N ASP A 510 10.96 -21.69 13.32
CA ASP A 510 12.30 -22.12 12.90
C ASP A 510 12.65 -23.58 13.29
N GLY A 511 11.76 -24.25 14.03
CA GLY A 511 11.90 -25.63 14.48
C GLY A 511 12.68 -25.79 15.80
N SER A 512 13.12 -24.70 16.43
CA SER A 512 13.95 -24.71 17.64
C SER A 512 13.48 -23.71 18.69
N VAL A 513 13.08 -24.19 19.88
CA VAL A 513 12.71 -23.29 20.99
C VAL A 513 13.95 -22.62 21.59
N ASN A 514 14.11 -21.30 21.37
CA ASN A 514 15.32 -20.58 21.75
C ASN A 514 15.09 -19.07 22.06
N THR A 515 16.17 -18.30 22.24
CA THR A 515 16.07 -16.85 22.55
C THR A 515 15.47 -16.02 21.42
N ALA A 516 15.53 -16.50 20.17
CA ALA A 516 14.91 -15.87 19.01
C ALA A 516 13.38 -15.87 19.13
N ASP A 517 12.77 -16.97 19.58
CA ASP A 517 11.33 -17.03 19.90
C ASP A 517 10.92 -15.99 20.94
N ARG A 518 11.70 -15.92 22.02
CA ARG A 518 11.50 -14.93 23.07
C ARG A 518 11.55 -13.52 22.51
N GLN A 519 12.58 -13.22 21.70
CA GLN A 519 12.77 -11.91 21.10
C GLN A 519 11.62 -11.58 20.14
N PHE A 520 11.16 -12.56 19.37
CA PHE A 520 10.04 -12.43 18.46
C PHE A 520 8.75 -11.99 19.18
N ILE A 521 8.41 -12.61 20.33
CA ILE A 521 7.26 -12.18 21.15
C ILE A 521 7.50 -10.78 21.73
N VAL A 522 8.72 -10.50 22.24
CA VAL A 522 9.06 -9.17 22.74
C VAL A 522 8.84 -8.11 21.66
N ASP A 523 9.26 -8.38 20.42
CA ASP A 523 9.12 -7.46 19.31
C ASP A 523 7.64 -7.24 18.93
N ALA A 524 6.83 -8.31 18.95
CA ALA A 524 5.39 -8.24 18.69
C ALA A 524 4.64 -7.44 19.77
N VAL A 525 4.89 -7.72 21.06
CA VAL A 525 4.30 -6.99 22.20
C VAL A 525 4.71 -5.51 22.19
N ARG A 526 6.00 -5.25 21.94
CA ARG A 526 6.55 -3.89 21.94
C ARG A 526 6.36 -3.16 20.62
N SER A 527 5.78 -3.79 19.60
CA SER A 527 5.57 -3.16 18.31
C SER A 527 4.81 -1.83 18.47
N TRP A 528 3.93 -1.71 19.47
CA TRP A 528 3.14 -0.52 19.82
C TRP A 528 3.84 0.47 20.77
N GLU A 529 4.95 0.07 21.38
CA GLU A 529 5.70 0.94 22.26
C GLU A 529 6.54 1.95 21.46
N ARG A 530 6.76 3.11 22.07
CA ARG A 530 7.69 4.09 21.51
C ARG A 530 9.09 3.49 21.59
N ALA A 531 9.83 3.44 20.49
CA ALA A 531 11.23 3.00 20.50
C ALA A 531 12.10 3.79 21.50
N GLU A 532 11.75 5.06 21.75
CA GLU A 532 12.39 5.91 22.76
C GLU A 532 12.25 5.39 24.21
N LEU A 533 11.27 4.52 24.50
CA LEU A 533 11.11 3.87 25.80
C LEU A 533 12.00 2.64 25.95
N THR A 534 12.47 2.06 24.85
CA THR A 534 13.23 0.80 24.84
C THR A 534 14.73 1.03 24.64
N THR A 535 15.16 2.14 24.02
CA THR A 535 16.58 2.44 23.75
C THR A 535 17.33 3.14 24.91
N GLY A 536 16.68 3.35 26.04
CA GLY A 536 17.20 4.24 27.10
C GLY A 536 17.18 5.71 26.66
N ARG A 537 17.11 6.64 27.62
CA ARG A 537 17.26 8.07 27.30
C ARG A 537 18.69 8.28 26.79
N GLN A 538 18.84 8.66 25.52
CA GLN A 538 20.10 9.21 25.02
C GLN A 538 20.29 10.65 25.47
#